data_AF-A0A1X1UBH5-F1
#
_entry.id   AF-A0A1X1UBH5-F1
#
_cell.length_a   1.000
_cell.length_b   1.000
_cell.length_c   1.000
_cell.angle_alpha   90.00
_cell.angle_beta   90.00
_cell.angle_gamma   90.00
#
_symmetry.space_group_name_H-M   'P 1'
#
loop_
_entity.id
_entity.type
_entity.pdbx_description
1 polymer ?
#
loop_
_entity_poly.entity_id
_entity_poly.type
_entity_poly.pdbx_seq_one_letter_code
_entity_poly.pdbx_strand_id
1 'polypeptide(L)'
;MLVLERRMRATGGPGIIPFELAGNASRAEAIMARWGSDGRRAALISTWLDFGYMTTYGVFAALLVERTRRRRGHPAALPAIVGVAVAGDAVEGVSLLKVLNGNRVAENARRARTAALIKFAVLALALGYVGAGSLPRR
;
A
#
# COMPACT_ATOMS: atom_id res chain seq x y z
N MET A 1 -8.65 -7.92 -5.89
CA MET A 1 -8.47 -6.45 -5.97
C MET A 1 -9.30 -5.80 -7.08
N LEU A 2 -9.04 -6.05 -8.38
CA LEU A 2 -9.69 -5.31 -9.48
C LEU A 2 -11.23 -5.34 -9.50
N VAL A 3 -11.85 -6.44 -9.10
CA VAL A 3 -13.32 -6.53 -8.99
C VAL A 3 -13.86 -5.59 -7.90
N LEU A 4 -13.18 -5.51 -6.75
CA LEU A 4 -13.57 -4.63 -5.64
C LEU A 4 -13.36 -3.17 -6.01
N GLU A 5 -12.26 -2.86 -6.68
CA GLU A 5 -12.01 -1.51 -7.18
C GLU A 5 -13.05 -1.08 -8.22
N ARG A 6 -13.43 -1.97 -9.14
CA ARG A 6 -14.55 -1.71 -10.07
C ARG A 6 -15.85 -1.46 -9.32
N ARG A 7 -16.13 -2.18 -8.23
CA ARG A 7 -17.32 -1.95 -7.39
C ARG A 7 -17.29 -0.58 -6.72
N MET A 8 -16.15 -0.15 -6.18
CA MET A 8 -15.99 1.21 -5.61
C MET A 8 -16.20 2.30 -6.67
N ARG A 9 -15.67 2.10 -7.88
CA ARG A 9 -15.84 3.05 -8.99
C ARG A 9 -17.26 3.08 -9.54
N ALA A 10 -17.95 1.93 -9.53
CA ALA A 10 -19.33 1.80 -10.00
C ALA A 10 -20.32 2.60 -9.13
N THR A 11 -19.99 2.90 -7.86
CA THR A 11 -20.82 3.80 -7.04
C THR A 11 -20.62 5.28 -7.36
N GLY A 12 -19.76 5.62 -8.33
CA GLY A 12 -19.39 7.00 -8.65
C GLY A 12 -18.33 7.60 -7.71
N GLY A 13 -17.74 6.80 -6.82
CA GLY A 13 -16.58 7.18 -6.00
C GLY A 13 -15.23 6.83 -6.67
N PRO A 14 -14.10 7.34 -6.14
CA PRO A 14 -12.77 6.93 -6.61
C PRO A 14 -12.43 5.48 -6.22
N GLY A 15 -11.29 4.97 -6.69
CA GLY A 15 -10.74 3.69 -6.20
C GLY A 15 -10.12 3.80 -4.79
N ILE A 16 -9.46 2.72 -4.33
CA ILE A 16 -8.85 2.67 -3.01
C ILE A 16 -7.63 3.61 -2.87
N ILE A 17 -6.81 3.78 -3.91
CA ILE A 17 -5.60 4.62 -3.85
C ILE A 17 -5.91 6.10 -3.51
N PRO A 18 -6.89 6.79 -4.13
CA PRO A 18 -7.26 8.13 -3.69
C PRO A 18 -7.74 8.24 -2.24
N PHE A 19 -8.26 7.16 -1.66
CA PHE A 19 -8.67 7.11 -0.26
C PHE A 19 -7.47 6.95 0.68
N GLU A 20 -6.51 6.09 0.34
CA GLU A 20 -5.21 5.98 1.03
C GLU A 20 -4.48 7.33 1.09
N LEU A 21 -4.57 8.10 0.00
CA LEU A 21 -3.94 9.40 -0.14
C LEU A 21 -4.81 10.58 0.34
N ALA A 22 -6.00 10.33 0.88
CA ALA A 22 -6.92 11.39 1.32
C ALA A 22 -6.26 12.31 2.37
N GLY A 23 -5.57 11.71 3.35
CA GLY A 23 -4.71 12.41 4.31
C GLY A 23 -5.40 13.35 5.30
N ASN A 24 -6.72 13.52 5.23
CA ASN A 24 -7.53 14.30 6.15
C ASN A 24 -8.98 13.80 6.19
N ALA A 25 -9.73 14.22 7.21
CA ALA A 25 -11.10 13.76 7.43
C ALA A 25 -12.05 14.18 6.32
N SER A 26 -12.04 15.46 5.91
CA SER A 26 -12.98 15.98 4.93
C SER A 26 -12.91 15.24 3.59
N ARG A 27 -11.70 14.95 3.08
CA ARG A 27 -11.52 14.16 1.86
C ARG A 27 -11.91 12.69 2.06
N ALA A 28 -11.52 12.09 3.17
CA ALA A 28 -11.86 10.69 3.46
C ALA A 28 -13.38 10.49 3.56
N GLU A 29 -14.08 11.37 4.28
CA GLU A 29 -15.53 11.36 4.43
C GLU A 29 -16.25 11.64 3.12
N ALA A 30 -15.78 12.59 2.31
CA ALA A 30 -16.34 12.85 0.98
C ALA A 30 -16.23 11.61 0.08
N ILE A 31 -15.11 10.90 0.11
CA ILE A 31 -14.93 9.65 -0.64
C ILE A 31 -15.89 8.57 -0.10
N MET A 32 -15.93 8.38 1.21
CA MET A 32 -16.83 7.42 1.84
C MET A 32 -18.31 7.74 1.58
N ALA A 33 -18.70 9.01 1.47
CA ALA A 33 -20.04 9.42 1.11
C ALA A 33 -20.37 9.02 -0.34
N ARG A 34 -19.47 9.26 -1.29
CA ARG A 34 -19.62 8.82 -2.69
C ARG A 34 -19.65 7.30 -2.85
N TRP A 35 -19.04 6.57 -1.94
CA TRP A 35 -19.07 5.11 -1.94
C TRP A 35 -20.39 4.50 -1.46
N GLY A 36 -21.16 5.22 -0.66
CA GLY A 36 -22.33 4.63 0.00
C GLY A 36 -21.99 3.38 0.81
N SER A 37 -22.98 2.53 1.09
CA SER A 37 -22.78 1.26 1.80
C SER A 37 -21.91 0.28 1.01
N ASP A 38 -22.17 0.18 -0.29
CA ASP A 38 -21.64 -0.89 -1.14
C ASP A 38 -20.16 -0.68 -1.46
N GLY A 39 -19.78 0.56 -1.79
CA GLY A 39 -18.38 0.93 -2.02
C GLY A 39 -17.56 0.83 -0.73
N ARG A 40 -18.12 1.20 0.42
CA ARG A 40 -17.45 1.03 1.73
C ARG A 40 -17.22 -0.44 2.08
N ARG A 41 -18.20 -1.31 1.84
CA ARG A 41 -18.05 -2.75 2.04
C ARG A 41 -17.00 -3.33 1.09
N ALA A 42 -16.97 -2.88 -0.17
CA ALA A 42 -15.93 -3.27 -1.11
C ALA A 42 -14.53 -2.79 -0.64
N ALA A 43 -14.42 -1.57 -0.11
CA ALA A 43 -13.19 -1.03 0.45
C ALA A 43 -12.70 -1.84 1.66
N LEU A 44 -13.58 -2.18 2.60
CA LEU A 44 -13.26 -3.05 3.75
C LEU A 44 -12.71 -4.41 3.30
N ILE A 45 -13.40 -5.07 2.36
CA ILE A 45 -12.94 -6.36 1.82
C ILE A 45 -11.60 -6.20 1.11
N SER A 46 -11.40 -5.10 0.37
CA SER A 46 -10.16 -4.81 -0.33
C SER A 46 -9.00 -4.65 0.66
N THR A 47 -9.18 -3.85 1.72
CA THR A 47 -8.16 -3.65 2.76
C THR A 47 -7.83 -4.95 3.49
N TRP A 48 -8.82 -5.81 3.77
CA TRP A 48 -8.56 -7.13 4.35
C TRP A 48 -7.80 -8.07 3.42
N LEU A 49 -8.13 -8.06 2.13
CA LEU A 49 -7.40 -8.83 1.13
C LEU A 49 -5.95 -8.32 1.00
N ASP A 50 -5.73 -7.02 1.20
CA ASP A 50 -4.41 -6.40 1.09
C ASP A 50 -3.45 -6.92 2.14
N PHE A 51 -3.90 -7.11 3.39
CA PHE A 51 -3.10 -7.77 4.42
C PHE A 51 -2.61 -9.18 4.01
N GLY A 52 -3.42 -9.94 3.27
CA GLY A 52 -2.98 -11.23 2.73
C GLY A 52 -1.99 -11.08 1.58
N TYR A 53 -2.21 -10.07 0.74
CA TYR A 53 -1.33 -9.79 -0.39
C TYR A 53 0.04 -9.24 0.05
N MET A 54 0.10 -8.53 1.19
CA MET A 54 1.31 -7.89 1.69
C MET A 54 2.45 -8.86 1.97
N THR A 55 2.12 -10.02 2.55
CA THR A 55 3.11 -11.06 2.83
C THR A 55 3.68 -11.63 1.53
N THR A 56 2.81 -11.84 0.53
CA THR A 56 3.21 -12.43 -0.75
C THR A 56 4.14 -11.49 -1.52
N TYR A 57 3.72 -10.23 -1.73
CA TYR A 57 4.57 -9.29 -2.46
C TYR A 57 5.82 -8.91 -1.65
N GLY A 58 5.73 -8.84 -0.31
CA GLY A 58 6.85 -8.51 0.57
C GLY A 58 7.96 -9.56 0.50
N VAL A 59 7.60 -10.85 0.59
CA VAL A 59 8.56 -11.96 0.41
C VAL A 59 9.15 -11.92 -1.00
N PHE A 60 8.31 -11.74 -2.03
CA PHE A 60 8.78 -11.67 -3.41
C PHE A 60 9.79 -10.53 -3.64
N ALA A 61 9.48 -9.32 -3.15
CA ALA A 61 10.37 -8.17 -3.25
C ALA A 61 11.69 -8.40 -2.50
N ALA A 62 11.65 -9.00 -1.31
CA ALA A 62 12.85 -9.36 -0.55
C ALA A 62 13.74 -10.35 -1.33
N LEU A 63 13.15 -11.36 -1.98
CA LEU A 63 13.86 -12.33 -2.81
C LEU A 63 14.50 -11.69 -4.05
N LEU A 64 13.84 -10.72 -4.68
CA LEU A 64 14.39 -9.97 -5.81
C LEU A 64 15.60 -9.13 -5.39
N VAL A 65 15.49 -8.42 -4.28
CA VAL A 65 16.59 -7.63 -3.69
C VAL A 65 17.75 -8.55 -3.31
N GLU A 66 17.45 -9.70 -2.67
CA GLU A 66 18.42 -10.75 -2.31
C GLU A 66 19.20 -11.24 -3.53
N ARG A 67 18.49 -11.62 -4.60
CA ARG A 67 19.12 -12.07 -5.85
C ARG A 67 20.02 -10.99 -6.44
N THR A 68 19.58 -9.74 -6.43
CA THR A 68 20.30 -8.61 -7.02
C THR A 68 21.55 -8.27 -6.21
N ARG A 69 21.45 -8.26 -4.87
CA ARG A 69 22.62 -8.00 -4.01
C ARG A 69 23.70 -9.05 -4.16
N ARG A 70 23.34 -10.34 -4.31
CA ARG A 70 24.31 -11.42 -4.51
C ARG A 70 25.08 -11.24 -5.82
N ARG A 71 24.40 -10.84 -6.90
CA ARG A 71 25.04 -10.57 -8.20
C ARG A 71 25.98 -9.37 -8.17
N ARG A 72 25.73 -8.41 -7.28
CA ARG A 72 26.53 -7.18 -7.15
C ARG A 72 27.56 -7.21 -6.02
N GLY A 73 27.53 -8.21 -5.15
CA GLY A 73 28.38 -8.24 -3.94
C GLY A 73 27.99 -7.19 -2.89
N HIS A 74 26.72 -6.77 -2.87
CA HIS A 74 26.23 -5.75 -1.93
C HIS A 74 25.84 -6.33 -0.55
N PRO A 75 25.72 -5.49 0.49
CA PRO A 75 25.47 -5.93 1.87
C PRO A 75 24.24 -6.83 2.04
N ALA A 76 24.35 -7.80 2.94
CA ALA A 76 23.29 -8.76 3.25
C ALA A 76 22.05 -8.14 3.92
N ALA A 77 22.17 -6.91 4.44
CA ALA A 77 21.06 -6.19 5.08
C ALA A 77 20.07 -5.57 4.08
N LEU A 78 20.40 -5.47 2.78
CA LEU A 78 19.55 -4.80 1.79
C LEU A 78 18.12 -5.36 1.68
N PRO A 79 17.88 -6.68 1.72
CA PRO A 79 16.52 -7.22 1.70
C PRO A 79 15.68 -6.79 2.90
N ALA A 80 16.30 -6.47 4.05
CA ALA A 80 15.58 -6.05 5.25
C ALA A 80 14.86 -4.70 5.05
N ILE A 81 15.31 -3.87 4.11
CA ILE A 81 14.63 -2.61 3.76
C ILE A 81 13.20 -2.86 3.28
N VAL A 82 12.92 -3.99 2.63
CA VAL A 82 11.56 -4.38 2.22
C VAL A 82 10.63 -4.56 3.42
N GLY A 83 11.17 -4.96 4.58
CA GLY A 83 10.42 -5.04 5.83
C GLY A 83 9.80 -3.70 6.25
N VAL A 84 10.44 -2.57 5.92
CA VAL A 84 9.90 -1.23 6.17
C VAL A 84 8.65 -0.97 5.31
N ALA A 85 8.65 -1.42 4.05
CA ALA A 85 7.47 -1.30 3.19
C ALA A 85 6.31 -2.15 3.69
N VAL A 86 6.58 -3.39 4.13
CA VAL A 86 5.55 -4.29 4.70
C VAL A 86 4.99 -3.74 6.01
N ALA A 87 5.85 -3.21 6.89
CA ALA A 87 5.41 -2.56 8.12
C ALA A 87 4.56 -1.31 7.84
N GLY A 88 4.97 -0.50 6.85
CA GLY A 88 4.19 0.64 6.37
C GLY A 88 2.81 0.23 5.87
N ASP A 89 2.74 -0.83 5.07
CA ASP A 89 1.48 -1.39 4.56
C ASP A 89 0.54 -1.83 5.68
N ALA A 90 1.06 -2.52 6.70
CA ALA A 90 0.28 -2.92 7.85
C ALA A 90 -0.28 -1.72 8.64
N VAL A 91 0.55 -0.69 8.88
CA VAL A 91 0.13 0.55 9.56
C VAL A 91 -0.94 1.30 8.76
N GLU A 92 -0.76 1.36 7.44
CA GLU A 92 -1.72 1.94 6.52
C GLU A 92 -3.06 1.20 6.57
N GLY A 93 -3.06 -0.11 6.35
CA GLY A 93 -4.27 -0.93 6.36
C GLY A 93 -5.05 -0.82 7.66
N VAL A 94 -4.36 -0.87 8.82
CA VAL A 94 -5.00 -0.69 10.14
C VAL A 94 -5.60 0.72 10.26
N SER A 95 -4.88 1.74 9.79
CA SER A 95 -5.36 3.11 9.83
C SER A 95 -6.60 3.31 8.95
N LEU A 96 -6.62 2.72 7.76
CA LEU A 96 -7.77 2.79 6.85
C LEU A 96 -8.99 2.06 7.39
N LEU A 97 -8.81 0.89 8.01
CA LEU A 97 -9.90 0.20 8.71
C LEU A 97 -10.52 1.08 9.80
N LYS A 98 -9.69 1.84 10.55
CA LYS A 98 -10.20 2.80 11.55
C LYS A 98 -10.96 3.97 10.90
N VAL A 99 -10.48 4.49 9.76
CA VAL A 99 -11.17 5.54 8.99
C VAL A 99 -12.52 5.04 8.48
N LEU A 100 -12.58 3.83 7.91
CA LEU A 100 -13.82 3.21 7.40
C LEU A 100 -14.85 2.98 8.52
N ASN A 101 -14.39 2.73 9.74
CA ASN A 101 -15.23 2.60 10.94
C ASN A 101 -15.56 3.95 11.62
N GLY A 102 -15.17 5.09 11.03
CA GLY A 102 -15.43 6.42 11.59
C GLY A 102 -14.60 6.79 12.84
N ASN A 103 -13.58 6.01 13.17
CA ASN A 103 -12.77 6.22 14.38
C ASN A 103 -11.61 7.19 14.09
N ARG A 104 -11.56 8.32 14.81
CA ARG A 104 -10.49 9.35 14.73
C ARG A 104 -10.05 9.61 13.28
N VAL A 105 -11.03 9.86 12.40
CA VAL A 105 -10.89 9.89 10.93
C VAL A 105 -9.70 10.76 10.50
N ALA A 106 -9.56 11.97 11.04
CA ALA A 106 -8.47 12.88 10.65
C ALA A 106 -7.07 12.35 11.02
N GLU A 107 -6.93 11.75 12.20
CA GLU A 107 -5.66 11.22 12.69
C GLU A 107 -5.26 9.96 11.91
N ASN A 108 -6.20 9.04 11.73
CA ASN A 108 -5.96 7.80 11.02
C ASN A 108 -5.79 8.01 9.51
N ALA A 109 -6.52 8.94 8.88
CA ALA A 109 -6.30 9.28 7.47
C ALA A 109 -4.89 9.87 7.23
N ARG A 110 -4.40 10.70 8.17
CA ARG A 110 -3.03 11.23 8.12
C ARG A 110 -1.99 10.13 8.27
N ARG A 111 -2.17 9.23 9.25
CA ARG A 111 -1.30 8.07 9.47
C ARG A 111 -1.26 7.15 8.26
N ALA A 112 -2.43 6.81 7.71
CA ALA A 112 -2.56 6.00 6.50
C ALA A 112 -1.76 6.61 5.34
N ARG A 113 -1.95 7.92 5.08
CA ARG A 113 -1.22 8.61 4.02
C ARG A 113 0.29 8.60 4.23
N THR A 114 0.76 8.90 5.44
CA THR A 114 2.21 8.89 5.72
C THR A 114 2.80 7.49 5.53
N ALA A 115 2.11 6.46 6.01
CA ALA A 115 2.53 5.08 5.85
C ALA A 115 2.54 4.64 4.38
N ALA A 116 1.50 4.99 3.62
CA ALA A 116 1.43 4.74 2.18
C ALA A 116 2.60 5.40 1.43
N LEU A 117 2.91 6.67 1.74
CA LEU A 117 4.02 7.38 1.11
C LEU A 117 5.37 6.73 1.42
N ILE A 118 5.61 6.33 2.66
CA ILE A 118 6.83 5.60 3.05
C ILE A 118 6.91 4.27 2.30
N LYS A 119 5.83 3.49 2.30
CA LYS A 119 5.73 2.22 1.59
C LYS A 119 6.07 2.38 0.11
N PHE A 120 5.42 3.32 -0.59
CA PHE A 120 5.65 3.56 -2.00
C PHE A 120 7.09 4.01 -2.30
N ALA A 121 7.67 4.88 -1.46
CA ALA A 121 9.05 5.31 -1.62
C ALA A 121 10.03 4.13 -1.47
N VAL A 122 9.84 3.30 -0.44
CA VAL A 122 10.69 2.12 -0.20
C VAL A 122 10.56 1.10 -1.32
N LEU A 123 9.34 0.80 -1.78
CA LEU A 123 9.12 -0.11 -2.91
C LEU A 123 9.73 0.41 -4.20
N ALA A 124 9.60 1.71 -4.50
CA ALA A 124 10.20 2.32 -5.67
C ALA A 124 11.74 2.20 -5.65
N LEU A 125 12.37 2.44 -4.50
CA LEU A 125 13.82 2.28 -4.34
C LEU A 125 14.26 0.81 -4.49
N ALA A 126 13.53 -0.13 -3.87
CA ALA A 126 13.82 -1.55 -3.99
C ALA A 126 13.72 -2.05 -5.44
N LEU A 127 12.65 -1.65 -6.16
CA LEU A 127 12.46 -2.00 -7.56
C LEU A 127 13.49 -1.32 -8.46
N GLY A 128 13.82 -0.05 -8.22
CA GLY A 128 14.89 0.65 -8.94
C GLY A 128 16.24 -0.04 -8.78
N TYR A 129 16.56 -0.50 -7.56
CA TYR A 129 17.77 -1.27 -7.30
C TYR A 129 17.81 -2.58 -8.10
N VAL A 130 16.72 -3.35 -8.08
CA VAL A 130 16.56 -4.61 -8.84
C VAL A 130 16.65 -4.36 -10.35
N GLY A 131 15.96 -3.34 -10.86
CA GLY A 131 15.94 -2.98 -12.27
C GLY A 131 17.34 -2.60 -12.78
N ALA A 132 18.05 -1.74 -12.06
CA ALA A 132 19.43 -1.40 -12.38
C ALA A 132 20.34 -2.64 -12.41
N GLY A 133 20.06 -3.65 -11.57
CA GLY A 133 20.86 -4.87 -11.46
C GLY A 133 20.57 -5.92 -12.52
N SER A 134 19.49 -5.70 -13.29
CA SER A 134 19.06 -6.58 -14.37
C SER A 134 19.56 -6.11 -15.74
N LEU A 135 20.09 -4.89 -15.83
CA LEU A 135 20.69 -4.37 -17.06
C LEU A 135 22.01 -5.10 -17.37
N PRO A 136 22.26 -5.51 -18.63
CA PRO A 136 23.53 -6.09 -19.03
C PRO A 136 24.67 -5.12 -18.74
N ARG A 137 25.74 -5.60 -18.09
CA ARG A 137 27.01 -4.86 -18.05
C ARG A 137 27.54 -4.82 -19.49
N ARG A 138 27.56 -3.62 -20.08
CA ARG A 138 28.30 -3.37 -21.33
C ARG A 138 29.79 -3.48 -21.08
#